data_AF-A0A0F9DM81-F1
#
_entry.id   AF-A0A0F9DM81-F1
#
_cell.length_a   1.000
_cell.length_b   1.000
_cell.length_c   1.000
_cell.angle_alpha   90.00
_cell.angle_beta   90.00
_cell.angle_gamma   90.00
#
_symmetry.space_group_name_H-M   'P 1'
#
loop_
_entity.id
_entity.type
_entity.pdbx_description
1 polymer ?
#
loop_
_entity_poly.entity_id
_entity_poly.type
_entity_poly.pdbx_seq_one_letter_code
_entity_poly.pdbx_strand_id
1 'polypeptide(L)'
;MVRAKPEVPTMKADELQLVVKMVARRLHERLKGAKKSFGPKPFLGEELSEDELFDRYNQVRHDVEGWTELLPTVSKVNENGAVLLRKDFVEQVKAFERRNREGI
;
A
#
# COMPACT_ATOMS: atom_id res chain seq x y z
N MET A 1 -45.27 9.56 -13.63
CA MET A 1 -44.18 8.94 -14.42
C MET A 1 -43.66 7.74 -13.65
N VAL A 2 -43.94 6.53 -14.11
CA VAL A 2 -43.42 5.30 -13.51
C VAL A 2 -41.98 5.16 -13.99
N ARG A 3 -41.00 5.26 -13.08
CA ARG A 3 -39.60 4.95 -13.40
C ARG A 3 -39.53 3.47 -13.76
N ALA A 4 -39.14 3.15 -14.99
CA ALA A 4 -38.87 1.77 -15.40
C ALA A 4 -37.87 1.18 -14.41
N LYS A 5 -38.23 0.03 -13.81
CA LYS A 5 -37.28 -0.74 -12.99
C LYS A 5 -36.09 -1.08 -13.89
N PRO A 6 -34.84 -0.90 -13.43
CA PRO A 6 -33.68 -1.30 -14.24
C PRO A 6 -33.82 -2.79 -14.54
N GLU A 7 -34.00 -3.14 -15.81
CA GLU A 7 -33.95 -4.51 -16.27
C GLU A 7 -32.55 -5.02 -15.96
N VAL A 8 -32.44 -5.90 -14.96
CA VAL A 8 -31.19 -6.62 -14.70
C VAL A 8 -31.01 -7.54 -15.90
N PRO A 9 -29.96 -7.36 -16.72
CA PRO A 9 -29.76 -8.21 -17.87
C PRO A 9 -29.65 -9.65 -17.39
N THR A 10 -30.60 -10.50 -17.76
CA THR A 10 -30.55 -11.94 -17.50
C THR A 10 -29.57 -12.59 -18.46
N MET A 11 -28.30 -12.24 -18.32
CA MET A 11 -27.20 -12.94 -18.96
C MET A 11 -27.06 -14.32 -18.30
N LYS A 12 -26.82 -15.35 -19.11
CA LYS A 12 -26.53 -16.69 -18.59
C LYS A 12 -25.25 -16.60 -17.74
N ALA A 13 -25.12 -17.47 -16.73
CA ALA A 13 -23.98 -17.43 -15.82
C ALA A 13 -22.62 -17.45 -16.56
N ASP A 14 -22.55 -18.16 -17.68
CA ASP A 14 -21.36 -18.25 -18.53
C ASP A 14 -21.02 -16.92 -19.23
N GLU A 15 -22.04 -16.16 -19.64
CA GLU A 15 -21.88 -14.84 -20.27
C GLU A 15 -21.40 -13.80 -19.25
N LEU A 16 -21.94 -13.84 -18.02
CA LEU A 16 -21.46 -13.01 -16.92
C LEU A 16 -20.01 -13.33 -16.56
N GLN A 17 -19.65 -14.60 -16.49
CA GLN A 17 -18.25 -15.01 -16.26
C GLN A 17 -17.32 -14.49 -17.37
N LEU A 18 -17.77 -14.52 -18.62
CA LEU A 18 -17.00 -14.00 -19.75
C LEU A 18 -16.79 -12.49 -19.64
N VAL A 19 -17.83 -11.74 -19.30
CA VAL A 19 -17.77 -10.29 -19.07
C VAL A 19 -16.83 -9.96 -17.91
N VAL A 20 -16.94 -10.65 -16.78
CA VAL A 20 -16.06 -10.46 -15.62
C VAL A 20 -14.60 -10.73 -16.00
N LYS A 21 -14.31 -11.81 -16.74
CA LYS A 21 -12.97 -12.12 -17.24
C LYS A 21 -12.43 -11.03 -18.17
N MET A 22 -13.26 -10.49 -19.06
CA MET A 22 -12.87 -9.40 -19.96
C MET A 22 -12.58 -8.10 -19.21
N VAL A 23 -13.41 -7.75 -18.21
CA VAL A 23 -13.20 -6.57 -17.38
C VAL A 23 -11.95 -6.72 -16.52
N ALA A 24 -11.74 -7.87 -15.90
CA ALA A 24 -10.54 -8.18 -15.12
C ALA A 24 -9.28 -8.09 -16.00
N ARG A 25 -9.32 -8.61 -17.23
CA ARG A 25 -8.21 -8.50 -18.19
C ARG A 25 -7.92 -7.04 -18.56
N ARG A 26 -8.95 -6.24 -18.84
CA ARG A 26 -8.77 -4.80 -19.12
C ARG A 26 -8.21 -4.03 -17.92
N LEU A 27 -8.68 -4.33 -16.71
CA LEU A 27 -8.18 -3.72 -15.49
C LEU A 27 -6.71 -4.10 -15.26
N HIS A 28 -6.37 -5.37 -15.44
CA HIS A 28 -5.00 -5.86 -15.33
C HIS A 28 -4.07 -5.19 -16.35
N GLU A 29 -4.50 -5.04 -17.61
CA GLU A 29 -3.70 -4.34 -18.62
C GLU A 29 -3.56 -2.84 -18.34
N ARG A 30 -4.60 -2.16 -17.82
CA ARG A 30 -4.48 -0.77 -17.34
C ARG A 30 -3.50 -0.65 -16.17
N LEU A 31 -3.59 -1.55 -15.19
CA LEU A 31 -2.68 -1.57 -14.04
C LEU A 31 -1.25 -1.88 -14.47
N LYS A 32 -1.05 -2.77 -15.45
CA LYS A 32 0.27 -3.06 -16.03
C LYS A 32 0.83 -1.88 -16.84
N GLY A 33 -0.03 -1.15 -17.56
CA GLY A 33 0.32 0.09 -18.26
C GLY A 33 0.73 1.19 -17.28
N ALA A 34 -0.06 1.39 -16.22
CA ALA A 34 0.26 2.29 -15.12
C ALA A 34 1.59 1.88 -14.45
N LYS A 35 1.77 0.60 -14.15
CA LYS A 35 3.02 0.05 -13.59
C LYS A 35 4.23 0.28 -14.50
N LYS A 36 4.06 0.21 -15.83
CA LYS A 36 5.13 0.53 -16.79
C LYS A 36 5.46 2.03 -16.83
N SER A 37 4.47 2.92 -16.71
CA SER A 37 4.73 4.37 -16.58
C SER A 37 5.43 4.73 -15.27
N PHE A 38 5.36 3.89 -14.23
CA PHE A 38 6.03 4.10 -12.95
C PHE A 38 7.50 3.63 -12.90
N GLY A 39 8.02 2.96 -13.93
CA GLY A 39 9.43 2.52 -13.97
C GLY A 39 9.80 1.37 -12.99
N PRO A 40 11.08 0.93 -12.96
CA PRO A 40 11.54 -0.29 -12.29
C PRO A 40 11.89 -0.14 -10.78
N LYS A 41 11.21 0.73 -10.02
CA LYS A 41 11.36 0.76 -8.55
C LYS A 41 9.99 0.66 -7.86
N PRO A 42 9.89 -0.06 -6.72
CA PRO A 42 8.72 0.04 -5.88
C PRO A 42 8.69 1.46 -5.29
N PHE A 43 7.62 2.21 -5.52
CA PHE A 43 7.43 3.60 -5.04
C PHE A 43 8.53 4.60 -5.49
N LEU A 44 8.44 5.10 -6.72
CA LEU A 44 9.11 6.33 -7.13
C LEU A 44 8.08 7.44 -7.34
N GLY A 45 7.64 8.04 -6.25
CA GLY A 45 7.52 9.50 -6.22
C GLY A 45 8.93 10.09 -6.10
N GLU A 46 9.07 11.41 -6.13
CA GLU A 46 10.30 12.07 -5.71
C GLU A 46 10.78 11.49 -4.36
N GLU A 47 12.09 11.46 -4.12
CA GLU A 47 12.60 11.13 -2.79
C GLU A 47 11.97 12.12 -1.81
N LEU A 48 11.04 11.62 -1.01
CA LEU A 48 10.38 12.45 -0.01
C LEU A 48 11.45 13.04 0.89
N SER A 49 11.35 14.34 1.08
CA SER A 49 12.19 15.05 2.03
C SER A 49 12.02 14.46 3.44
N GLU A 50 12.98 14.69 4.32
CA GLU A 50 12.94 14.18 5.69
C GLU A 50 11.69 14.68 6.45
N ASP A 51 11.20 15.89 6.12
CA ASP A 51 9.98 16.46 6.69
C ASP A 51 8.72 15.78 6.17
N GLU A 52 8.64 15.45 4.87
CA GLU A 52 7.50 14.70 4.33
C GLU A 52 7.44 13.26 4.86
N LEU A 53 8.60 12.65 5.10
CA LEU A 53 8.68 11.34 5.77
C LEU A 53 8.21 11.43 7.22
N PHE A 54 8.57 12.50 7.92
CA PHE A 54 8.12 12.77 9.28
C PHE A 54 6.60 13.00 9.36
N ASP A 55 6.03 13.79 8.45
CA ASP A 55 4.60 14.04 8.37
C ASP A 55 3.80 12.76 8.09
N ARG A 56 4.29 11.94 7.15
CA ARG A 56 3.68 10.62 6.90
C ARG A 56 3.79 9.72 8.10
N TYR A 57 4.96 9.67 8.73
CA TYR A 57 5.15 8.92 9.97
C TYR A 57 4.13 9.37 11.03
N ASN A 58 3.90 10.67 11.21
CA ASN A 58 2.91 11.17 12.17
C ASN A 58 1.49 10.73 11.85
N GLN A 59 1.12 10.62 10.57
CA GLN A 59 -0.20 10.12 10.16
C GLN A 59 -0.38 8.63 10.49
N VAL A 60 0.68 7.83 10.34
CA VAL A 60 0.59 6.35 10.42
C VAL A 60 1.25 5.75 11.66
N ARG A 61 1.85 6.55 12.56
CA ARG A 61 2.59 6.01 13.72
C ARG A 61 1.71 5.19 14.67
N HIS A 62 0.40 5.39 14.64
CA HIS A 62 -0.59 4.63 15.40
C HIS A 62 -1.36 3.60 14.56
N ASP A 63 -0.97 3.41 13.29
CA ASP A 63 -1.58 2.46 12.37
C ASP A 63 -1.02 1.06 12.58
N VAL A 64 -1.75 0.25 13.36
CA VAL A 64 -1.38 -1.13 13.68
C VAL A 64 -1.28 -2.00 12.42
N GLU A 65 -2.15 -1.77 11.42
CA GLU A 65 -2.14 -2.54 10.17
C GLU A 65 -0.89 -2.20 9.36
N GLY A 66 -0.56 -0.91 9.22
CA GLY A 66 0.65 -0.44 8.54
C GLY A 66 1.95 -0.98 9.16
N TRP A 67 2.04 -1.03 10.49
CA TRP A 67 3.19 -1.63 11.18
C TRP A 67 3.29 -3.14 10.95
N THR A 68 2.15 -3.84 10.89
CA THR A 68 2.10 -5.29 10.65
C THR A 68 2.62 -5.64 9.25
N GLU A 69 2.36 -4.80 8.25
CA GLU A 69 2.88 -4.97 6.89
C GLU A 69 4.37 -4.58 6.77
N LEU A 70 4.81 -3.54 7.49
CA LEU A 70 6.19 -3.03 7.41
C LEU A 70 7.20 -3.90 8.15
N LEU A 71 6.87 -4.36 9.37
CA LEU A 71 7.81 -5.07 10.24
C LEU A 71 8.47 -6.30 9.59
N PRO A 72 7.77 -7.16 8.82
CA PRO A 72 8.40 -8.27 8.11
C PRO A 72 9.48 -7.85 7.10
N THR A 73 9.41 -6.63 6.57
CA THR A 73 10.38 -6.11 5.58
C THR A 73 11.66 -5.58 6.21
N VAL A 74 11.59 -5.13 7.47
CA VAL A 74 12.71 -4.54 8.22
C VAL A 74 13.22 -5.43 9.35
N SER A 75 12.58 -6.58 9.57
CA SER A 75 12.95 -7.55 10.60
C SER A 75 13.50 -8.86 10.04
N LYS A 76 14.33 -9.54 10.83
CA LYS A 76 14.78 -10.92 10.63
C LYS A 76 14.76 -11.66 11.96
N VAL A 77 14.39 -12.93 11.94
CA VAL A 77 14.50 -13.79 13.13
C VAL A 77 15.86 -14.47 13.11
N ASN A 78 16.60 -14.42 14.23
CA ASN A 78 17.86 -15.12 14.37
C ASN A 78 17.67 -16.57 14.87
N GLU A 79 18.75 -17.34 14.93
CA GLU A 79 18.74 -18.75 15.35
C GLU A 79 18.23 -18.96 16.79
N ASN A 80 18.30 -17.94 17.64
CA ASN A 80 17.82 -17.95 19.03
C ASN A 80 16.35 -17.52 19.15
N GLY A 81 15.66 -17.28 18.03
CA GLY A 81 14.29 -16.79 18.02
C GLY A 81 14.13 -15.30 18.32
N ALA A 82 15.21 -14.54 18.42
CA ALA A 82 15.16 -13.09 18.63
C ALA A 82 14.89 -12.35 17.31
N VAL A 83 14.06 -11.32 17.38
CA VAL A 83 13.75 -10.44 16.25
C VAL A 83 14.82 -9.34 16.15
N LEU A 84 15.54 -9.33 15.03
CA LEU A 84 16.51 -8.32 14.66
C LEU A 84 15.85 -7.32 13.74
N LEU A 85 15.90 -6.03 14.10
CA LEU A 85 15.46 -4.93 13.23
C LEU A 85 16.68 -4.30 12.56
N ARG A 86 16.49 -3.79 11.34
CA ARG A 86 17.52 -2.98 10.69
C ARG A 86 17.83 -1.73 11.53
N LYS A 87 19.12 -1.48 11.74
CA LYS A 87 19.59 -0.39 12.60
C LYS A 87 19.19 0.99 12.08
N ASP A 88 19.29 1.22 10.77
CA ASP A 88 18.92 2.48 10.13
C ASP A 88 17.44 2.83 10.30
N PHE A 89 16.56 1.83 10.18
CA PHE A 89 15.13 1.98 10.46
C PHE A 89 14.86 2.42 11.91
N VAL A 90 15.51 1.77 12.88
CA VAL A 90 15.36 2.10 14.30
C VAL A 90 15.82 3.52 14.60
N GLU A 91 16.94 3.96 14.02
CA GLU A 91 17.45 5.32 14.21
C GLU A 91 16.52 6.38 13.59
N GLN A 92 15.91 6.11 12.44
CA GLN A 92 14.90 7.00 11.84
C GLN A 92 13.65 7.12 12.72
N VAL A 93 13.10 6.00 13.19
CA VAL A 93 11.92 6.02 14.08
C VAL A 93 12.24 6.79 15.38
N LYS A 94 13.42 6.58 15.97
CA LYS A 94 13.86 7.35 17.15
C LYS A 94 13.96 8.85 16.85
N ALA A 95 14.51 9.22 15.70
CA ALA A 95 14.63 10.63 15.30
C ALA A 95 13.24 11.28 15.19
N PHE A 96 12.29 10.59 14.55
CA PHE A 96 10.91 11.06 14.44
C PHE A 96 10.19 11.10 15.81
N GLU A 97 10.35 10.11 16.68
CA GLU A 97 9.77 10.16 18.03
C GLU A 97 10.36 11.28 18.89
N ARG A 98 11.66 11.56 18.74
CA ARG A 98 12.30 12.68 19.43
C ARG A 98 11.74 14.02 18.94
N ARG A 99 11.63 14.22 17.62
CA ARG A 99 11.01 15.44 17.04
C ARG A 99 9.60 15.66 17.57
N ASN A 100 8.78 14.59 17.61
CA ASN A 100 7.43 14.65 18.19
C ASN A 100 7.41 15.02 19.68
N ARG A 101 8.35 14.49 20.47
CA ARG A 101 8.44 14.80 21.90
C ARG A 101 8.88 16.25 22.15
N GLU A 102 9.80 16.75 21.32
CA GLU A 102 10.39 18.09 21.47
C GLU A 102 9.54 19.19 20.81
N GLY A 103 8.53 18.82 20.02
CA GLY A 103 7.64 19.76 19.32
C GLY A 103 8.32 20.49 18.16
N ILE A 104 9.28 19.84 17.50
CA ILE A 104 10.10 20.38 16.40
C ILE A 104 9.62 19.87 15.04
#